data_AF-A0A447MYJ1-F1
#
_entry.id   AF-A0A447MYJ1-F1
#
_cell.length_a   1.000
_cell.length_b   1.000
_cell.length_c   1.000
_cell.angle_alpha   90.00
_cell.angle_beta   90.00
_cell.angle_gamma   90.00
#
_symmetry.space_group_name_H-M   'P 1'
#
loop_
_entity.id
_entity.type
_entity.pdbx_description
1 polymer ?
#
loop_
_entity_poly.entity_id
_entity_poly.type
_entity_poly.pdbx_seq_one_letter_code
_entity_poly.pdbx_strand_id
1 'polypeptide(L)'
;MNGAPVFVALIVILFAFSSIVANYIYAENNLFFLRLHNAKAIWLLRLATLGMVIAGTLISFPLIWQLADMIMACMAITNLTAILLLSPVVYTLAGDYLRQRKLGVRPQFDPRRFPDIEPQLAPDTWEAASRD
;
A
#
# COMPACT_ATOMS: atom_id res chain seq x y z
N MET A 1 -22.19 -22.61 -29.63
CA MET A 1 -21.70 -22.55 -28.23
C MET A 1 -20.98 -21.22 -28.06
N ASN A 2 -21.53 -20.31 -27.26
CA ASN A 2 -21.01 -18.95 -27.14
C ASN A 2 -19.72 -18.99 -26.31
N GLY A 3 -18.56 -18.91 -26.95
CA GLY A 3 -17.25 -18.94 -26.27
C GLY A 3 -16.95 -17.70 -25.44
N ALA A 4 -17.63 -16.58 -25.72
CA ALA A 4 -17.41 -15.30 -25.04
C ALA A 4 -17.74 -15.33 -23.52
N PRO A 5 -18.89 -15.85 -23.06
CA PRO A 5 -19.18 -16.02 -21.64
C PRO A 5 -18.14 -16.87 -20.87
N VAL A 6 -17.68 -17.97 -21.46
CA VAL A 6 -16.68 -18.86 -20.84
C VAL A 6 -15.33 -18.17 -20.72
N PHE A 7 -14.92 -17.44 -21.77
CA PHE A 7 -13.70 -16.65 -21.76
C PHE A 7 -13.71 -15.55 -20.69
N VAL A 8 -14.82 -14.81 -20.58
CA VAL A 8 -14.97 -13.77 -19.54
C VAL A 8 -14.93 -14.38 -18.14
N ALA A 9 -15.60 -15.52 -17.92
CA ALA A 9 -15.57 -16.21 -16.63
C ALA A 9 -14.13 -16.63 -16.23
N LEU A 10 -13.34 -17.16 -17.17
CA LEU A 10 -11.93 -17.51 -16.92
C LEU A 10 -11.10 -16.29 -16.51
N ILE A 11 -11.26 -15.16 -17.21
CA ILE A 11 -10.56 -13.92 -16.87
C ILE A 11 -10.96 -13.43 -15.48
N VAL A 12 -12.26 -13.43 -15.18
CA VAL A 12 -12.78 -12.99 -13.87
C VAL A 12 -12.22 -13.85 -12.75
N ILE A 13 -12.13 -15.17 -12.92
CA ILE A 13 -11.56 -16.07 -11.92
C ILE A 13 -10.08 -15.74 -11.68
N LEU A 14 -9.29 -15.60 -12.75
CA LEU A 14 -7.86 -15.26 -12.64
C LEU A 14 -7.65 -13.91 -11.95
N PHE A 15 -8.42 -12.90 -12.34
CA PHE A 15 -8.33 -11.55 -11.79
C PHE A 15 -8.79 -11.49 -10.33
N ALA A 16 -9.88 -12.18 -9.99
CA ALA A 16 -10.36 -12.27 -8.62
C ALA A 16 -9.34 -12.98 -7.72
N PHE A 17 -8.76 -14.09 -8.20
CA PHE A 17 -7.72 -14.82 -7.47
C PHE A 17 -6.49 -13.94 -7.20
N SER A 18 -5.93 -13.30 -8.23
CA SER A 18 -4.76 -12.42 -8.06
C SER A 18 -5.07 -11.25 -7.13
N SER A 19 -6.29 -10.69 -7.21
CA SER A 19 -6.71 -9.58 -6.36
C SER A 19 -6.81 -10.00 -4.89
N ILE A 20 -7.37 -11.17 -4.59
CA ILE A 20 -7.45 -11.69 -3.22
C ILE A 20 -6.04 -11.90 -2.64
N VAL A 21 -5.14 -12.51 -3.41
CA VAL A 21 -3.76 -12.75 -2.98
C VAL A 21 -3.02 -11.44 -2.72
N ALA A 22 -3.11 -10.47 -3.63
CA ALA A 22 -2.49 -9.16 -3.44
C ALA A 22 -3.01 -8.44 -2.19
N ASN A 23 -4.33 -8.43 -1.97
CA ASN A 23 -4.94 -7.82 -0.79
C ASN A 23 -4.53 -8.53 0.51
N TYR A 24 -4.41 -9.86 0.50
CA TYR A 24 -3.90 -10.62 1.64
C TYR A 24 -2.46 -10.22 1.98
N ILE A 25 -1.58 -10.10 0.97
CA ILE A 25 -0.19 -9.66 1.18
C ILE A 25 -0.14 -8.24 1.75
N TYR A 26 -0.96 -7.32 1.26
CA TYR A 26 -1.05 -5.96 1.83
C TYR A 26 -1.49 -6.00 3.30
N ALA A 27 -2.48 -6.81 3.64
CA ALA A 27 -2.94 -6.95 5.02
C ALA A 27 -1.88 -7.59 5.94
N GLU A 28 -1.13 -8.58 5.46
CA GLU A 28 -0.03 -9.18 6.21
C GLU A 28 1.12 -8.19 6.44
N ASN A 29 1.47 -7.39 5.42
CA ASN A 29 2.45 -6.31 5.56
C ASN A 29 2.01 -5.24 6.57
N ASN A 30 0.72 -4.87 6.57
CA ASN A 30 0.17 -3.94 7.56
C ASN A 30 0.26 -4.51 8.98
N LEU A 31 0.03 -5.82 9.15
CA LEU A 31 0.18 -6.50 10.44
C LEU A 31 1.64 -6.48 10.93
N PHE A 32 2.59 -6.66 9.99
CA PHE A 32 4.02 -6.52 10.28
C PHE A 32 4.38 -5.10 10.70
N PHE A 33 3.91 -4.09 9.96
CA PHE A 33 4.13 -2.67 10.27
C PHE A 33 3.58 -2.28 11.66
N LEU A 34 2.39 -2.78 12.02
CA LEU A 34 1.78 -2.55 13.33
C LEU A 34 2.42 -3.36 14.47
N ARG A 35 3.49 -4.14 14.19
CA ARG A 35 4.17 -5.04 15.13
C ARG A 35 3.23 -6.10 15.74
N LEU A 36 2.18 -6.47 15.01
CA LEU A 36 1.19 -7.48 15.39
C LEU A 36 1.46 -8.83 14.72
N HIS A 37 2.67 -9.06 14.21
CA HIS A 37 3.06 -10.21 13.35
C HIS A 37 3.10 -11.59 14.06
N ASN A 38 2.27 -11.80 15.08
CA ASN A 38 2.23 -13.06 15.82
C ASN A 38 1.55 -14.15 15.00
N ALA A 39 1.96 -15.42 15.20
CA ALA A 39 1.39 -16.56 14.49
C ALA A 39 -0.16 -16.60 14.59
N LYS A 40 -0.73 -16.22 15.75
CA LYS A 40 -2.18 -16.15 15.96
C LYS A 40 -2.85 -15.13 15.04
N ALA A 41 -2.25 -13.96 14.86
CA ALA A 41 -2.81 -12.89 14.04
C ALA A 41 -2.74 -13.21 12.54
N ILE A 42 -1.66 -13.87 12.09
CA ILE A 42 -1.54 -14.40 10.72
C ILE A 42 -2.62 -15.47 10.46
N TRP A 43 -2.81 -16.42 11.37
CA TRP A 43 -3.86 -17.42 11.25
C TRP A 43 -5.26 -16.81 11.24
N LEU A 44 -5.51 -15.81 12.09
CA LEU A 44 -6.76 -15.06 12.10
C LEU A 44 -7.00 -14.37 10.75
N LEU A 45 -5.98 -13.71 10.18
CA LEU A 45 -6.07 -13.06 8.88
C LEU A 45 -6.42 -14.07 7.78
N ARG A 46 -5.74 -15.23 7.74
CA ARG A 46 -6.04 -16.31 6.77
C ARG A 46 -7.48 -16.78 6.87
N LEU A 47 -7.96 -17.06 8.09
CA LEU A 47 -9.33 -17.49 8.32
C LEU A 47 -10.34 -16.39 7.95
N ALA A 48 -10.05 -15.13 8.26
CA ALA A 48 -10.89 -14.00 7.89
C ALA A 48 -10.97 -13.80 6.37
N THR A 49 -9.84 -13.91 5.65
CA THR A 49 -9.81 -13.82 4.18
C THR A 49 -10.63 -14.95 3.55
N LEU A 50 -10.45 -16.20 3.99
CA LEU A 50 -11.25 -17.33 3.51
C LEU A 50 -12.74 -17.14 3.84
N GLY A 51 -13.04 -16.67 5.06
CA GLY A 51 -14.40 -16.36 5.48
C GLY A 51 -15.06 -15.28 4.62
N MET A 52 -14.32 -14.23 4.24
CA MET A 52 -14.84 -13.18 3.35
C MET A 52 -15.08 -13.66 1.92
N VAL A 53 -14.26 -14.58 1.40
CA VAL A 53 -14.52 -15.20 0.08
C VAL A 53 -15.83 -15.97 0.11
N ILE A 54 -16.08 -16.76 1.15
CA ILE A 54 -17.33 -17.50 1.31
C ILE A 54 -18.50 -16.54 1.51
N ALA A 55 -18.37 -15.54 2.41
CA ALA A 55 -19.40 -14.55 2.66
C ALA A 55 -19.79 -13.77 1.40
N GLY A 56 -18.81 -13.46 0.53
CA GLY A 56 -19.05 -12.82 -0.77
C GLY A 56 -19.96 -13.63 -1.71
N THR A 57 -20.02 -14.96 -1.56
CA THR A 57 -20.95 -15.82 -2.32
C THR A 57 -22.36 -15.84 -1.75
N LEU A 58 -22.54 -15.42 -0.49
CA LEU A 58 -23.82 -15.45 0.25
C LEU A 58 -24.51 -14.08 0.29
N ILE A 59 -23.74 -12.99 0.22
CA ILE A 59 -24.22 -11.61 0.31
C ILE A 59 -24.75 -11.12 -1.05
N SER A 60 -25.76 -10.26 -1.05
CA SER A 60 -26.29 -9.67 -2.27
C SER A 60 -25.30 -8.68 -2.92
N PHE A 61 -25.31 -8.63 -4.25
CA PHE A 61 -24.42 -7.77 -5.01
C PHE A 61 -24.50 -6.27 -4.60
N PRO A 62 -25.68 -5.64 -4.44
CA PRO A 62 -25.73 -4.24 -4.04
C PRO A 62 -25.11 -3.99 -2.65
N LEU A 63 -25.29 -4.94 -1.73
CA LEU A 63 -24.78 -4.80 -0.37
C LEU A 63 -23.25 -4.88 -0.34
N ILE A 64 -22.64 -5.85 -1.03
CA ILE A 64 -21.17 -5.97 -1.06
C ILE A 64 -20.49 -4.72 -1.64
N TRP A 65 -21.09 -4.10 -2.66
CA TRP A 65 -20.57 -2.84 -3.23
C TRP A 65 -20.68 -1.68 -2.24
N GLN A 66 -21.82 -1.52 -1.56
CA GLN A 66 -21.97 -0.48 -0.53
C GLN A 66 -20.97 -0.63 0.62
N LEU A 67 -20.73 -1.86 1.09
CA LEU A 67 -19.71 -2.15 2.10
C LEU A 67 -18.31 -1.83 1.58
N ALA A 68 -17.99 -2.22 0.34
CA ALA A 68 -16.71 -1.95 -0.29
C ALA A 68 -16.45 -0.44 -0.42
N ASP A 69 -17.44 0.32 -0.89
CA ASP A 69 -17.35 1.78 -1.03
C ASP A 69 -17.14 2.46 0.33
N MET A 70 -17.83 2.00 1.39
CA MET A 70 -17.66 2.55 2.74
C MET A 70 -16.25 2.29 3.29
N ILE A 71 -15.74 1.07 3.14
CA ILE A 71 -14.39 0.71 3.58
C ILE A 71 -13.34 1.48 2.77
N MET A 72 -13.54 1.58 1.45
CA MET A 72 -12.66 2.34 0.55
C MET A 72 -12.63 3.83 0.91
N ALA A 73 -13.78 4.42 1.23
CA ALA A 73 -13.86 5.82 1.67
C ALA A 73 -13.07 6.04 2.98
N CYS A 74 -13.20 5.13 3.96
CA CYS A 74 -12.44 5.20 5.21
C CYS A 74 -10.92 5.09 4.97
N MET A 75 -10.50 4.15 4.13
CA MET A 75 -9.10 4.00 3.73
C MET A 75 -8.58 5.23 2.97
N ALA A 76 -9.38 5.80 2.07
CA ALA A 76 -9.01 6.98 1.31
C ALA A 76 -8.84 8.20 2.22
N ILE A 77 -9.75 8.43 3.17
CA ILE A 77 -9.66 9.53 4.12
C ILE A 77 -8.36 9.42 4.94
N THR A 78 -8.10 8.26 5.53
CA THR A 78 -6.90 8.06 6.36
C THR A 78 -5.60 8.25 5.58
N ASN A 79 -5.49 7.66 4.39
CA ASN A 79 -4.31 7.80 3.53
C ASN A 79 -4.14 9.23 3.00
N LEU A 80 -5.22 9.89 2.60
CA LEU A 80 -5.18 11.27 2.11
C LEU A 80 -4.76 12.23 3.23
N THR A 81 -5.28 12.05 4.45
CA THR A 81 -4.83 12.83 5.61
C THR A 81 -3.34 12.65 5.86
N ALA A 82 -2.81 11.42 5.79
CA ALA A 82 -1.37 11.18 5.93
C ALA A 82 -0.55 11.88 4.85
N ILE A 83 -0.98 11.80 3.58
CA ILE A 83 -0.31 12.50 2.46
C ILE A 83 -0.31 14.02 2.68
N LEU A 84 -1.42 14.60 3.15
CA LEU A 84 -1.51 16.03 3.43
C LEU A 84 -0.56 16.46 4.55
N LEU A 85 -0.40 15.64 5.59
CA LEU A 85 0.57 15.89 6.67
C LEU A 85 2.03 15.75 6.18
N LEU A 86 2.30 14.82 5.25
CA LEU A 86 3.63 14.62 4.65
C LEU A 86 3.95 15.63 3.52
N SER A 87 2.95 16.33 3.00
CA SER A 87 3.06 17.32 1.92
C SER A 87 4.29 18.25 2.04
N PRO A 88 4.54 18.94 3.18
CA PRO A 88 5.72 19.83 3.30
C PRO A 88 7.06 19.10 3.15
N VAL A 89 7.16 17.87 3.66
CA VAL A 89 8.36 17.03 3.52
C VAL A 89 8.57 16.66 2.05
N VAL A 90 7.50 16.21 1.38
CA VAL A 90 7.55 15.84 -0.05
C VAL A 90 7.93 17.04 -0.92
N TYR A 91 7.36 18.22 -0.70
CA TYR A 91 7.72 19.42 -1.47
C TYR A 91 9.20 19.81 -1.29
N THR A 92 9.71 19.70 -0.07
CA THR A 92 11.10 20.02 0.25
C THR A 92 12.07 19.05 -0.47
N LEU A 93 11.82 17.74 -0.35
CA LEU A 93 12.66 16.70 -0.94
C LEU A 93 12.54 16.68 -2.48
N ALA A 94 11.32 16.80 -3.02
CA ALA A 94 11.10 16.85 -4.45
C ALA A 94 11.72 18.11 -5.07
N GLY A 95 11.67 19.25 -4.38
CA GLY A 95 12.33 20.48 -4.81
C GLY A 95 13.85 20.32 -4.92
N ASP A 96 14.48 19.70 -3.92
CA ASP A 96 15.90 19.37 -3.94
C ASP A 96 16.26 18.42 -5.08
N TYR A 97 15.52 17.32 -5.21
CA TYR A 97 15.69 16.35 -6.31
C TYR A 97 15.58 17.01 -7.69
N LEU A 98 14.55 17.83 -7.91
CA LEU A 98 14.34 18.55 -9.17
C LEU A 98 15.44 19.57 -9.43
N ARG A 99 15.96 20.25 -8.40
CA ARG A 99 17.10 21.17 -8.53
C ARG A 99 18.34 20.42 -8.99
N GLN A 100 18.67 19.31 -8.35
CA GLN A 100 19.82 18.48 -8.73
C GLN A 100 19.68 17.95 -10.16
N ARG A 101 18.49 17.46 -10.54
CA ARG A 101 18.20 17.01 -11.90
C ARG A 101 18.37 18.13 -12.95
N LYS A 102 17.94 19.36 -12.64
CA LYS A 102 18.10 20.52 -13.54
C LYS A 102 19.56 20.93 -13.72
N LEU A 103 20.39 20.73 -12.70
CA LEU A 103 21.84 20.99 -12.75
C LEU A 103 22.61 19.92 -13.53
N GLY A 104 21.95 18.88 -14.04
CA GLY A 104 22.59 17.78 -14.77
C GLY A 104 23.43 16.85 -13.88
N VAL A 105 23.39 17.02 -12.57
CA VAL A 105 24.08 16.15 -11.61
C VAL A 105 23.17 14.97 -11.25
N ARG A 106 23.78 13.83 -10.88
CA ARG A 106 23.02 12.68 -10.40
C ARG A 106 22.31 13.05 -9.08
N PRO A 107 20.97 13.00 -9.02
CA PRO A 107 20.27 13.35 -7.79
C PRO A 107 20.64 12.38 -6.66
N GLN A 108 21.15 12.92 -5.56
CA GLN A 108 21.47 12.19 -4.34
C GLN A 108 20.84 12.92 -3.16
N PHE A 109 20.16 12.15 -2.30
CA PHE A 109 19.62 12.68 -1.06
C PHE A 109 20.73 12.71 0.01
N ASP A 110 20.99 13.89 0.59
CA ASP A 110 21.91 14.04 1.73
C ASP A 110 21.08 14.45 2.96
N PRO A 111 20.92 13.54 3.96
CA PRO A 111 20.17 13.83 5.19
C PRO A 111 20.63 15.07 5.94
N ARG A 112 21.94 15.37 5.92
CA ARG A 112 22.54 16.49 6.67
C ARG A 112 22.08 17.86 6.18
N ARG A 113 21.51 17.93 4.97
CA ARG A 113 20.94 19.18 4.42
C ARG A 113 19.54 19.47 4.94
N PHE A 114 18.94 18.53 5.67
CA PHE A 114 17.57 18.61 6.18
C PHE A 114 17.51 18.24 7.67
N PRO A 115 17.98 19.12 8.57
CA PRO A 115 18.03 18.84 10.01
C PRO A 115 16.65 18.57 10.65
N ASP A 116 15.56 19.02 10.03
CA ASP A 116 14.19 18.74 10.49
C ASP A 116 13.69 17.34 10.08
N ILE A 117 14.30 16.73 9.05
CA ILE A 117 13.92 15.42 8.49
C ILE A 117 14.86 14.32 9.01
N GLU A 118 16.14 14.64 9.21
CA GLU A 118 17.17 13.70 9.68
C GLU A 118 16.76 12.87 10.92
N PRO A 119 16.13 13.44 11.98
CA PRO A 119 15.71 12.66 13.15
C PRO A 119 14.56 11.67 12.89
N GLN A 120 13.87 11.80 11.76
CA GLN A 120 12.73 10.96 11.38
C GLN A 120 13.17 9.73 10.57
N LEU A 121 14.43 9.70 10.13
CA LEU A 121 14.99 8.58 9.38
C LEU A 121 15.26 7.40 10.31
N ALA A 122 14.98 6.18 9.84
CA ALA A 122 15.39 5.00 10.59
C ALA A 122 16.94 4.91 10.60
N PRO A 123 17.53 4.42 11.71
CA PRO A 123 18.99 4.26 11.82
C PRO A 123 19.54 3.46 10.62
N ASP A 124 20.72 3.84 10.14
CA ASP A 124 21.45 3.16 9.06
C ASP A 124 20.79 3.19 7.66
N THR A 125 19.66 3.89 7.48
CA THR A 125 18.97 3.89 6.18
C THR A 125 19.73 4.61 5.07
N TRP A 126 20.47 5.69 5.37
CA TRP A 126 21.19 6.48 4.37
C TRP A 126 22.65 6.82 4.68
N GLU A 127 23.30 6.07 5.57
CA GLU A 127 24.71 6.30 5.92
C GLU A 127 25.70 5.94 4.80
N ALA A 128 25.32 5.06 3.87
CA ALA A 128 26.23 4.47 2.90
C ALA A 128 26.67 5.38 1.73
N ALA A 129 26.01 6.52 1.48
CA ALA A 129 26.25 7.34 0.29
C ALA A 129 27.25 8.50 0.50
N SER A 130 27.81 8.66 1.71
CA SER A 130 28.66 9.82 2.07
C SER A 130 30.17 9.50 2.17
N ARG A 131 30.58 8.28 1.83
CA ARG A 131 31.99 7.85 1.77
C ARG A 131 32.44 7.73 0.31
N ASP A 132 32.60 8.85 -0.38
CA ASP A 132 33.46 9.03 -1.56
C ASP A 132 33.65 10.54 -1.84
#